data_AF-A0A525I9P2-F1
#
_entry.id   AF-A0A525I9P2-F1
#
_cell.length_a   1.000
_cell.length_b   1.000
_cell.length_c   1.000
_cell.angle_alpha   90.00
_cell.angle_beta   90.00
_cell.angle_gamma   90.00
#
_symmetry.space_group_name_H-M   'P 1'
#
loop_
_entity.id
_entity.type
_entity.pdbx_description
1 polymer ?
#
loop_
_entity_poly.entity_id
_entity_poly.type
_entity_poly.pdbx_seq_one_letter_code
_entity_poly.pdbx_strand_id
1 'polypeptide(L)'
;MIRFADFQFRSRRRFGALAALCLTLSACGGGGSGMLDFDDNLPKPTDYPIHGIDVSKYQGEIDWNAVASSGVKFAWIKATEGGDHLDDRFQANWQGAKQAGVPHGAYLFAYWCRAPIDEAMWFEQNVPVEDDALPPVLDVEPTPDSRTCRRRLERDSTVAAMKVMLEEMERHFGKRPIIYTSIDFYRAILADGAFADYPIWVRSTKHNPAVPYGDRAWNFWQYQADGTVPGIDGNVDRNAFSGDQTQWRAFVDGQTAVAAAARQGATGGAQAYAQPTQAQAALTQPAQTQAALAPPLSLAPMNGSGSN
;
A
#
# COMPACT_ATOMS: atom_id res chain seq x y z
N MET A 1 17.67 -16.28 3.40
CA MET A 1 18.32 -15.08 3.96
C MET A 1 18.32 -14.00 2.88
N ILE A 2 17.15 -13.42 2.66
CA ILE A 2 16.89 -12.36 1.69
C ILE A 2 17.19 -11.06 2.44
N ARG A 3 18.05 -10.21 1.87
CA ARG A 3 18.28 -8.84 2.35
C ARG A 3 17.60 -7.97 1.31
N PHE A 4 16.67 -7.11 1.74
CA PHE A 4 16.28 -5.97 0.93
C PHE A 4 17.53 -5.13 0.67
N ALA A 5 17.62 -4.57 -0.53
CA ALA A 5 18.83 -4.06 -1.16
C ALA A 5 19.62 -3.08 -0.27
N ASP A 6 20.65 -3.61 0.41
CA ASP A 6 21.77 -2.85 0.95
C ASP A 6 22.62 -2.32 -0.22
N PHE A 7 22.36 -1.08 -0.65
CA PHE A 7 23.27 -0.34 -1.51
C PHE A 7 24.48 0.13 -0.66
N GLN A 8 25.43 -0.79 -0.38
CA GLN A 8 26.64 -0.49 0.40
C GLN A 8 27.78 -0.01 -0.51
N PHE A 9 28.07 1.28 -0.42
CA PHE A 9 29.28 1.93 -0.92
C PHE A 9 30.54 1.32 -0.28
N ARG A 10 31.54 0.98 -1.11
CA ARG A 10 32.88 0.56 -0.67
C ARG A 10 33.60 1.71 0.05
N SER A 11 33.75 1.63 1.38
CA SER A 11 34.79 2.38 2.10
C SER A 11 36.03 1.50 2.28
N ARG A 12 37.14 1.88 1.64
CA ARG A 12 38.47 1.30 1.92
C ARG A 12 39.07 2.05 3.10
N ARG A 13 39.09 1.43 4.28
CA ARG A 13 39.95 1.88 5.39
C ARG A 13 41.32 1.23 5.26
N ARG A 14 42.37 2.04 5.03
CA ARG A 14 43.77 1.66 5.29
C ARG A 14 44.20 2.38 6.57
N PHE A 15 44.71 1.61 7.53
CA PHE A 15 45.39 2.14 8.71
C PHE A 15 46.76 2.70 8.30
N GLY A 16 47.10 3.89 8.82
CA GLY A 16 48.43 4.51 8.77
C GLY A 16 48.46 5.66 9.77
N ALA A 17 49.40 5.61 10.72
CA ALA A 17 49.43 6.44 11.92
C ALA A 17 50.22 7.76 11.77
N LEU A 18 49.88 8.71 12.65
CA LEU A 18 50.70 9.79 13.25
C LEU A 18 51.33 10.89 12.38
N ALA A 19 50.90 12.14 12.59
CA ALA A 19 51.70 13.27 13.11
C ALA A 19 50.87 14.57 13.17
N ALA A 20 51.05 15.36 14.23
CA ALA A 20 50.39 16.64 14.47
C ALA A 20 51.19 17.84 13.91
N LEU A 21 50.50 18.88 13.41
CA LEU A 21 50.94 20.28 13.55
C LEU A 21 49.80 21.27 13.21
N CYS A 22 49.62 22.28 14.06
CA CYS A 22 48.66 23.39 13.95
C CYS A 22 48.95 24.35 12.78
N LEU A 23 47.89 24.92 12.18
CA LEU A 23 47.74 26.37 11.93
C LEU A 23 46.34 26.70 11.36
N THR A 24 45.83 27.85 11.78
CA THR A 24 44.45 28.35 11.72
C THR A 24 44.08 29.04 10.39
N LEU A 25 42.82 28.94 9.96
CA LEU A 25 41.83 30.03 9.69
C LEU A 25 40.81 29.70 8.58
N SER A 26 39.60 30.23 8.79
CA SER A 26 38.55 30.59 7.82
C SER A 26 37.43 29.58 7.48
N ALA A 27 36.37 29.68 8.29
CA ALA A 27 35.01 30.11 7.93
C ALA A 27 34.23 29.44 6.76
N CYS A 28 32.99 29.10 7.14
CA CYS A 28 31.74 29.05 6.36
C CYS A 28 31.55 27.92 5.33
N GLY A 29 30.56 27.06 5.59
CA GLY A 29 29.98 26.16 4.59
C GLY A 29 28.98 25.19 5.23
N GLY A 30 27.69 25.48 5.07
CA GLY A 30 26.56 24.83 5.74
C GLY A 30 26.63 23.30 5.81
N GLY A 31 26.40 22.77 7.01
CA GLY A 31 25.92 21.41 7.20
C GLY A 31 24.49 21.33 6.71
N GLY A 32 24.32 21.01 5.43
CA GLY A 32 23.03 20.57 4.90
C GLY A 32 22.76 19.15 5.39
N SER A 33 21.83 18.99 6.32
CA SER A 33 21.06 17.75 6.44
C SER A 33 20.57 17.38 5.04
N GLY A 34 20.72 16.10 4.64
CA GLY A 34 20.34 15.61 3.32
C GLY A 34 18.89 15.95 2.99
N MET A 35 18.68 17.07 2.30
CA MET A 35 17.39 17.46 1.75
C MET A 35 17.19 16.61 0.50
N LEU A 36 16.13 15.80 0.49
CA LEU A 36 15.70 15.07 -0.70
C LEU A 36 15.53 16.10 -1.84
N ASP A 37 16.31 15.94 -2.91
CA ASP A 37 16.41 16.96 -3.97
C ASP A 37 15.24 16.83 -4.95
N PHE A 38 14.07 17.32 -4.53
CA PHE A 38 12.88 17.48 -5.37
C PHE A 38 12.89 18.86 -6.03
N ASP A 39 13.64 19.00 -7.12
CA ASP A 39 13.76 20.25 -7.91
C ASP A 39 12.98 20.17 -9.24
N ASP A 40 11.73 19.71 -9.18
CA ASP A 40 10.90 19.51 -10.38
C ASP A 40 9.81 20.61 -10.57
N ASN A 41 9.79 21.68 -9.76
CA ASN A 41 8.66 22.64 -9.64
C ASN A 41 7.28 21.95 -9.41
N LEU A 42 7.30 20.74 -8.85
CA LEU A 42 6.13 19.93 -8.53
C LEU A 42 5.95 19.82 -7.00
N PRO A 43 4.75 19.43 -6.51
CA PRO A 43 4.52 19.23 -5.08
C PRO A 43 5.55 18.29 -4.44
N LYS A 44 6.06 18.68 -3.28
CA LYS A 44 7.01 17.89 -2.49
C LYS A 44 6.24 17.01 -1.50
N PRO A 45 6.87 15.98 -0.90
CA PRO A 45 6.19 15.16 0.10
C PRO A 45 5.57 15.97 1.24
N THR A 46 6.23 17.05 1.66
CA THR A 46 5.79 17.95 2.73
C THR A 46 4.55 18.76 2.41
N ASP A 47 4.13 18.84 1.14
CA ASP A 47 2.92 19.54 0.73
C ASP A 47 1.66 18.68 0.94
N TYR A 48 1.82 17.38 1.21
CA TYR A 48 0.74 16.45 1.53
C TYR A 48 0.54 16.36 3.04
N PRO A 49 -0.69 16.48 3.57
CA PRO A 49 -0.90 16.58 5.02
C PRO A 49 -0.88 15.22 5.76
N ILE A 50 -0.99 14.11 5.03
CA ILE A 50 -1.18 12.78 5.61
C ILE A 50 0.02 11.91 5.29
N HIS A 51 0.80 11.60 6.34
CA HIS A 51 2.00 10.79 6.23
C HIS A 51 1.86 9.47 6.99
N GLY A 52 2.45 8.43 6.45
CA GLY A 52 2.49 7.12 7.05
C GLY A 52 3.83 6.42 6.83
N ILE A 53 3.86 5.14 7.21
CA ILE A 53 5.02 4.28 7.07
C ILE A 53 4.63 2.95 6.43
N ASP A 54 5.61 2.20 5.97
CA ASP A 54 5.46 0.78 5.74
C ASP A 54 6.61 0.03 6.38
N VAL A 55 6.32 -1.15 6.93
CA VAL A 55 7.22 -1.90 7.80
C VAL A 55 7.16 -3.40 7.53
N SER A 56 8.22 -4.08 7.93
CA SER A 56 8.36 -5.54 7.90
C SER A 56 9.19 -5.98 9.11
N LYS A 57 9.63 -7.24 9.15
CA LYS A 57 10.60 -7.69 10.15
C LYS A 57 11.92 -6.92 10.19
N TYR A 58 12.30 -6.23 9.11
CA TYR A 58 13.57 -5.49 9.07
C TYR A 58 13.58 -4.27 10.00
N GLN A 59 12.41 -3.74 10.36
CA GLN A 59 12.28 -2.65 11.32
C GLN A 59 12.35 -3.13 12.78
N GLY A 60 12.53 -4.43 13.01
CA GLY A 60 12.75 -4.98 14.35
C GLY A 60 11.53 -4.86 15.26
N GLU A 61 11.77 -4.44 16.51
CA GLU A 61 10.71 -4.16 17.48
C GLU A 61 10.31 -2.69 17.39
N ILE A 62 9.00 -2.45 17.34
CA ILE A 62 8.45 -1.11 17.12
C ILE A 62 7.66 -0.70 18.36
N ASP A 63 8.01 0.46 18.93
CA ASP A 63 7.15 1.15 19.89
C ASP A 63 6.05 1.91 19.11
N TRP A 64 4.92 1.24 18.94
CA TRP A 64 3.78 1.77 18.19
C TRP A 64 3.13 3.00 18.86
N ASN A 65 3.26 3.17 20.18
CA ASN A 65 2.75 4.36 20.86
C ASN A 65 3.62 5.58 20.53
N ALA A 66 4.94 5.39 20.46
CA ALA A 66 5.86 6.43 20.01
C ALA A 66 5.62 6.77 18.52
N VAL A 67 5.38 5.78 17.67
CA VAL A 67 5.01 5.97 16.26
C VAL A 67 3.72 6.77 16.12
N ALA A 68 2.67 6.41 16.87
CA ALA A 68 1.40 7.16 16.87
C ALA A 68 1.60 8.61 17.33
N SER A 69 2.37 8.79 18.41
CA SER A 69 2.69 10.11 18.98
C SER A 69 3.55 10.97 18.06
N SER A 70 4.31 10.37 17.13
CA SER A 70 5.09 11.10 16.14
C SER A 70 4.25 11.65 14.98
N GLY A 71 2.94 11.37 14.97
CA GLY A 71 2.01 11.86 13.96
C GLY A 71 1.85 10.96 12.73
N VAL A 72 2.39 9.72 12.75
CA VAL A 72 2.10 8.72 11.72
C VAL A 72 0.59 8.47 11.65
N LYS A 73 0.02 8.58 10.45
CA LYS A 73 -1.44 8.48 10.21
C LYS A 73 -1.88 7.14 9.66
N PHE A 74 -0.95 6.35 9.12
CA PHE A 74 -1.22 5.01 8.64
C PHE A 74 0.05 4.16 8.59
N ALA A 75 -0.12 2.83 8.57
CA ALA A 75 0.95 1.89 8.34
C ALA A 75 0.52 0.73 7.41
N TRP A 76 1.34 0.36 6.43
CA TRP A 76 1.25 -0.94 5.78
C TRP A 76 2.29 -1.90 6.34
N ILE A 77 1.88 -3.11 6.67
CA ILE A 77 2.71 -4.08 7.38
C ILE A 77 2.88 -5.31 6.49
N LYS A 78 4.12 -5.74 6.26
CA LYS A 78 4.37 -6.97 5.50
C LYS A 78 3.69 -8.13 6.20
N ALA A 79 2.83 -8.84 5.48
CA ALA A 79 2.25 -10.08 5.99
C ALA A 79 2.95 -11.28 5.37
N THR A 80 2.90 -11.39 4.05
CA THR A 80 3.42 -12.58 3.37
C THR A 80 4.32 -12.25 2.20
N GLU A 81 5.11 -13.23 1.79
CA GLU A 81 5.89 -13.22 0.56
C GLU A 81 5.69 -14.57 -0.14
N GLY A 82 5.26 -14.54 -1.39
CA GLY A 82 4.89 -15.77 -2.09
C GLY A 82 3.75 -16.54 -1.40
N GLY A 83 3.76 -17.86 -1.58
CA GLY A 83 2.73 -18.78 -1.06
C GLY A 83 3.14 -19.59 0.16
N ASP A 84 4.26 -19.24 0.81
CA ASP A 84 4.84 -20.04 1.89
C ASP A 84 5.66 -19.26 2.94
N HIS A 85 5.78 -17.92 2.82
CA HIS A 85 6.50 -17.10 3.80
C HIS A 85 5.56 -16.14 4.52
N LEU A 86 5.54 -16.21 5.85
CA LEU A 86 4.94 -15.23 6.75
C LEU A 86 6.05 -14.36 7.33
N ASP A 87 5.84 -13.05 7.38
CA ASP A 87 6.78 -12.12 8.02
C ASP A 87 6.78 -12.33 9.54
N ASP A 88 7.96 -12.60 10.10
CA ASP A 88 8.16 -12.97 11.50
C ASP A 88 7.67 -11.90 12.50
N ARG A 89 7.47 -10.65 12.06
CA ARG A 89 6.96 -9.55 12.89
C ARG A 89 5.53 -9.14 12.54
N PHE A 90 4.89 -9.73 11.53
CA PHE A 90 3.55 -9.35 11.08
C PHE A 90 2.55 -9.27 12.22
N GLN A 91 2.38 -10.35 12.99
CA GLN A 91 1.37 -10.41 14.04
C GLN A 91 1.63 -9.39 15.16
N ALA A 92 2.89 -9.20 15.56
CA ALA A 92 3.26 -8.24 16.59
C ALA A 92 3.02 -6.80 16.10
N ASN A 93 3.37 -6.51 14.85
CA ASN A 93 3.16 -5.20 14.23
C ASN A 93 1.68 -4.90 14.02
N TRP A 94 0.89 -5.87 13.56
CA TRP A 94 -0.55 -5.76 13.36
C TRP A 94 -1.24 -5.38 14.68
N GLN A 95 -0.98 -6.15 15.74
CA GLN A 95 -1.57 -5.90 17.05
C GLN A 95 -1.06 -4.60 17.69
N GLY A 96 0.23 -4.28 17.54
CA GLY A 96 0.80 -3.05 18.06
C GLY A 96 0.21 -1.79 17.41
N ALA A 97 0.12 -1.76 16.08
CA ALA A 97 -0.50 -0.67 15.34
C ALA A 97 -1.97 -0.48 15.74
N LYS A 98 -2.72 -1.59 15.82
CA LYS A 98 -4.12 -1.58 16.27
C LYS A 98 -4.28 -0.99 17.67
N GLN A 99 -3.48 -1.45 18.63
CA GLN A 99 -3.55 -0.97 20.02
C GLN A 99 -3.17 0.51 20.16
N ALA A 100 -2.23 0.98 19.35
CA ALA A 100 -1.84 2.39 19.31
C ALA A 100 -2.82 3.28 18.53
N GLY A 101 -3.87 2.71 17.93
CA GLY A 101 -4.86 3.44 17.14
C GLY A 101 -4.32 3.96 15.81
N VAL A 102 -3.30 3.32 15.25
CA VAL A 102 -2.77 3.64 13.92
C VAL A 102 -3.56 2.84 12.88
N PRO A 103 -4.29 3.49 11.95
CA PRO A 103 -4.91 2.81 10.80
C PRO A 103 -3.87 1.96 10.07
N HIS A 104 -4.16 0.68 9.85
CA HIS A 104 -3.16 -0.25 9.35
C HIS A 104 -3.73 -1.22 8.33
N GLY A 105 -2.90 -1.68 7.41
CA GLY A 105 -3.22 -2.71 6.42
C GLY A 105 -2.06 -3.67 6.22
N ALA A 106 -2.31 -4.77 5.54
CA ALA A 106 -1.31 -5.79 5.23
C ALA A 106 -0.87 -5.71 3.77
N TYR A 107 0.37 -6.10 3.48
CA TYR A 107 0.82 -6.30 2.10
C TYR A 107 1.37 -7.70 1.84
N LEU A 108 1.06 -8.21 0.63
CA LEU A 108 1.61 -9.42 0.02
C LEU A 108 2.74 -9.00 -0.92
N PHE A 109 3.96 -9.47 -0.66
CA PHE A 109 5.08 -9.31 -1.58
C PHE A 109 5.08 -10.42 -2.64
N ALA A 110 4.89 -10.05 -3.91
CA ALA A 110 4.76 -11.02 -5.00
C ALA A 110 6.07 -11.77 -5.26
N TYR A 111 5.99 -13.10 -5.38
CA TYR A 111 7.11 -13.96 -5.72
C TYR A 111 6.85 -14.70 -7.03
N TRP A 112 7.36 -14.13 -8.14
CA TRP A 112 7.03 -14.49 -9.53
C TRP A 112 7.35 -15.92 -10.02
N CYS A 113 7.85 -16.78 -9.13
CA CYS A 113 8.11 -18.20 -9.37
C CYS A 113 7.18 -19.12 -8.58
N ARG A 114 6.06 -18.58 -8.06
CA ARG A 114 4.96 -19.33 -7.45
C ARG A 114 3.68 -19.13 -8.25
N ALA A 115 2.69 -19.98 -7.99
CA ALA A 115 1.38 -19.84 -8.61
C ALA A 115 0.64 -18.67 -7.95
N PRO A 116 0.06 -17.73 -8.71
CA PRO A 116 -0.56 -16.53 -8.13
C PRO A 116 -1.68 -16.84 -7.12
N ILE A 117 -2.43 -17.92 -7.36
CA ILE A 117 -3.49 -18.37 -6.45
C ILE A 117 -2.94 -18.84 -5.11
N ASP A 118 -1.77 -19.51 -5.09
CA ASP A 118 -1.15 -19.97 -3.84
C ASP A 118 -0.72 -18.78 -2.99
N GLU A 119 -0.21 -17.71 -3.62
CA GLU A 119 0.20 -16.47 -2.93
C GLU A 119 -0.99 -15.75 -2.32
N ALA A 120 -2.09 -15.61 -3.06
CA ALA A 120 -3.33 -15.02 -2.57
C ALA A 120 -3.93 -15.82 -1.41
N MET A 121 -4.07 -17.15 -1.56
CA MET A 121 -4.58 -18.02 -0.52
C MET A 121 -3.71 -17.99 0.75
N TRP A 122 -2.39 -17.92 0.58
CA TRP A 122 -1.48 -17.82 1.72
C TRP A 122 -1.63 -16.47 2.45
N PHE A 123 -1.79 -15.36 1.72
CA PHE A 123 -2.08 -14.06 2.32
C PHE A 123 -3.42 -14.07 3.07
N GLU A 124 -4.49 -14.59 2.45
CA GLU A 124 -5.82 -14.74 3.05
C GLU A 124 -5.81 -15.57 4.35
N GLN A 125 -5.02 -16.64 4.40
CA GLN A 125 -4.93 -17.50 5.58
C GLN A 125 -4.24 -16.81 6.76
N ASN A 126 -3.38 -15.83 6.51
CA ASN A 126 -2.51 -15.23 7.53
C ASN A 126 -2.95 -13.83 7.95
N VAL A 127 -3.74 -13.11 7.16
CA VAL A 127 -4.19 -11.74 7.45
C VAL A 127 -5.62 -11.74 7.98
N PRO A 128 -5.89 -11.17 9.16
CA PRO A 128 -7.24 -11.04 9.69
C PRO A 128 -8.12 -10.13 8.82
N VAL A 129 -9.38 -10.53 8.60
CA VAL A 129 -10.40 -9.64 8.03
C VAL A 129 -10.95 -8.75 9.16
N GLU A 130 -10.66 -7.46 9.08
CA GLU A 130 -11.14 -6.45 10.03
C GLU A 130 -11.79 -5.27 9.28
N ASP A 131 -12.96 -4.83 9.75
CA ASP A 131 -13.73 -3.74 9.12
C ASP A 131 -12.95 -2.42 9.14
N ASP A 132 -12.13 -2.20 10.16
CA ASP A 132 -11.30 -1.01 10.37
C ASP A 132 -9.88 -1.11 9.76
N ALA A 133 -9.50 -2.26 9.19
CA ALA A 133 -8.24 -2.38 8.47
C ALA A 133 -8.25 -1.60 7.14
N LEU A 134 -7.12 -1.03 6.76
CA LEU A 134 -6.94 -0.46 5.42
C LEU A 134 -7.03 -1.57 4.35
N PRO A 135 -7.34 -1.22 3.08
CA PRO A 135 -7.34 -2.19 2.00
C PRO A 135 -6.00 -2.93 1.89
N PRO A 136 -6.03 -4.22 1.52
CA PRO A 136 -4.81 -5.00 1.39
C PRO A 136 -3.98 -4.49 0.19
N VAL A 137 -2.66 -4.63 0.27
CA VAL A 137 -1.75 -4.21 -0.80
C VAL A 137 -1.14 -5.43 -1.48
N LEU A 138 -1.14 -5.43 -2.81
CA LEU A 138 -0.28 -6.29 -3.61
C LEU A 138 0.98 -5.51 -3.98
N ASP A 139 2.11 -5.91 -3.39
CA ASP A 139 3.43 -5.36 -3.67
C ASP A 139 4.05 -6.08 -4.86
N VAL A 140 4.20 -5.34 -5.97
CA VAL A 140 4.79 -5.83 -7.21
C VAL A 140 6.07 -5.09 -7.58
N GLU A 141 7.17 -5.83 -7.55
CA GLU A 141 8.46 -5.36 -8.01
C GLU A 141 9.27 -6.46 -8.69
N PRO A 142 10.27 -6.12 -9.51
CA PRO A 142 11.17 -7.12 -10.05
C PRO A 142 12.01 -7.68 -8.89
N THR A 143 12.29 -8.98 -8.89
CA THR A 143 13.08 -9.64 -7.84
C THR A 143 14.48 -10.06 -8.34
N PRO A 144 15.30 -9.17 -8.93
CA PRO A 144 16.56 -9.56 -9.59
C PRO A 144 17.57 -10.15 -8.61
N ASP A 145 17.51 -9.73 -7.34
CA ASP A 145 18.43 -10.15 -6.28
C ASP A 145 17.97 -11.41 -5.54
N SER A 146 16.74 -11.89 -5.82
CA SER A 146 16.26 -13.15 -5.25
C SER A 146 17.21 -14.28 -5.63
N ARG A 147 17.59 -15.10 -4.64
CA ARG A 147 18.47 -16.26 -4.87
C ARG A 147 17.74 -17.41 -5.55
N THR A 148 16.41 -17.42 -5.48
CA THR A 148 15.55 -18.55 -5.85
C THR A 148 14.55 -18.19 -6.95
N CYS A 149 14.34 -16.91 -7.25
CA CYS A 149 13.49 -16.47 -8.37
C CYS A 149 14.04 -15.23 -9.08
N ARG A 150 14.83 -15.46 -10.14
CA ARG A 150 15.38 -14.40 -11.01
C ARG A 150 14.66 -14.34 -12.35
N ARG A 151 13.35 -14.58 -12.33
CA ARG A 151 12.54 -14.67 -13.54
C ARG A 151 12.47 -13.31 -14.22
N ARG A 152 12.73 -13.29 -15.53
CA ARG A 152 12.36 -12.15 -16.38
C ARG A 152 10.85 -12.11 -16.51
N LEU A 153 10.26 -10.97 -16.19
CA LEU A 153 8.81 -10.80 -16.19
C LEU A 153 8.36 -10.40 -17.60
N GLU A 154 7.50 -11.24 -18.19
CA GLU A 154 6.82 -10.93 -19.44
C GLU A 154 5.45 -10.33 -19.12
N ARG A 155 5.14 -9.20 -19.76
CA ARG A 155 4.02 -8.33 -19.40
C ARG A 155 2.69 -9.06 -19.27
N ASP A 156 2.25 -9.74 -20.32
CA ASP A 156 0.91 -10.37 -20.34
C ASP A 156 0.77 -11.45 -19.26
N SER A 157 1.80 -12.27 -19.07
CA SER A 157 1.78 -13.31 -18.02
C SER A 157 1.80 -12.72 -16.61
N THR A 158 2.45 -11.57 -16.43
CA THR A 158 2.54 -10.87 -15.15
C THR A 158 1.23 -10.18 -14.83
N VAL A 159 0.61 -9.51 -15.80
CA VAL A 159 -0.74 -8.93 -15.66
C VAL A 159 -1.77 -10.02 -15.35
N ALA A 160 -1.72 -11.16 -16.03
CA ALA A 160 -2.62 -12.28 -15.74
C ALA A 160 -2.43 -12.81 -14.30
N ALA A 161 -1.18 -12.92 -13.83
CA ALA A 161 -0.87 -13.33 -12.46
C ALA A 161 -1.40 -12.32 -11.42
N MET A 162 -1.14 -11.03 -11.64
CA MET A 162 -1.64 -9.96 -10.78
C MET A 162 -3.17 -9.97 -10.69
N LYS A 163 -3.86 -10.16 -11.83
CA LYS A 163 -5.32 -10.20 -11.85
C LYS A 163 -5.88 -11.26 -10.91
N VAL A 164 -5.31 -12.47 -10.91
CA VAL A 164 -5.70 -13.55 -9.98
C VAL A 164 -5.53 -13.11 -8.53
N MET A 165 -4.36 -12.58 -8.17
CA MET A 165 -4.10 -12.16 -6.79
C MET A 165 -5.04 -11.03 -6.34
N LEU A 166 -5.24 -10.02 -7.20
CA LEU A 166 -6.11 -8.88 -6.90
C LEU A 166 -7.57 -9.29 -6.74
N GLU A 167 -8.10 -10.14 -7.62
CA GLU A 167 -9.49 -10.60 -7.55
C GLU A 167 -9.74 -11.45 -6.30
N GLU A 168 -8.80 -12.33 -5.93
CA GLU A 168 -8.92 -13.15 -4.72
C GLU A 168 -8.82 -12.32 -3.44
N MET A 169 -7.86 -11.38 -3.38
CA MET A 169 -7.76 -10.42 -2.27
C MET A 169 -9.04 -9.58 -2.14
N GLU A 170 -9.57 -9.04 -3.24
CA GLU A 170 -10.83 -8.26 -3.20
C GLU A 170 -12.01 -9.12 -2.71
N ARG A 171 -12.12 -10.35 -3.22
CA ARG A 171 -13.16 -11.30 -2.83
C ARG A 171 -13.09 -11.64 -1.34
N HIS A 172 -11.90 -11.83 -0.79
CA HIS A 172 -11.72 -12.24 0.61
C HIS A 172 -11.90 -11.08 1.60
N PHE A 173 -11.26 -9.94 1.34
CA PHE A 173 -11.25 -8.81 2.28
C PHE A 173 -12.42 -7.85 2.07
N GLY A 174 -13.20 -8.00 0.99
CA GLY A 174 -14.32 -7.11 0.67
C GLY A 174 -13.90 -5.66 0.38
N LYS A 175 -12.59 -5.44 0.17
CA LYS A 175 -11.96 -4.13 -0.02
C LYS A 175 -11.09 -4.21 -1.26
N ARG A 176 -11.26 -3.24 -2.15
CA ARG A 176 -10.46 -3.17 -3.38
C ARG A 176 -8.96 -3.03 -3.05
N PRO A 177 -8.10 -3.98 -3.46
CA PRO A 177 -6.68 -3.94 -3.14
C PRO A 177 -5.97 -2.72 -3.74
N ILE A 178 -4.89 -2.31 -3.09
CA ILE A 178 -3.97 -1.28 -3.59
C ILE A 178 -2.80 -1.99 -4.26
N ILE A 179 -2.33 -1.46 -5.39
CA ILE A 179 -1.12 -1.96 -6.06
C ILE A 179 0.06 -1.10 -5.63
N TYR A 180 1.05 -1.67 -4.95
CA TYR A 180 2.35 -1.02 -4.78
C TYR A 180 3.27 -1.37 -5.94
N THR A 181 4.05 -0.40 -6.43
CA THR A 181 5.00 -0.66 -7.52
C THR A 181 6.26 0.22 -7.48
N SER A 182 7.38 -0.38 -7.86
CA SER A 182 8.59 0.33 -8.26
C SER A 182 8.44 0.98 -9.65
N ILE A 183 9.32 1.94 -9.98
CA ILE A 183 9.33 2.63 -11.28
C ILE A 183 9.56 1.65 -12.44
N ASP A 184 10.52 0.73 -12.27
CA ASP A 184 10.90 -0.20 -13.34
C ASP A 184 9.79 -1.22 -13.63
N PHE A 185 9.14 -1.73 -12.58
CA PHE A 185 7.98 -2.61 -12.74
C PHE A 185 6.82 -1.89 -13.43
N TYR A 186 6.53 -0.66 -13.00
CA TYR A 186 5.46 0.13 -13.61
C TYR A 186 5.67 0.30 -15.11
N ARG A 187 6.87 0.73 -15.53
CA ARG A 187 7.18 0.93 -16.95
C ARG A 187 7.07 -0.36 -17.77
N ALA A 188 7.54 -1.48 -17.21
CA ALA A 188 7.53 -2.75 -17.93
C ALA A 188 6.13 -3.39 -18.00
N ILE A 189 5.34 -3.29 -16.93
CA ILE A 189 4.14 -4.12 -16.73
C ILE A 189 2.85 -3.29 -16.65
N LEU A 190 2.86 -2.16 -15.95
CA LEU A 190 1.65 -1.41 -15.58
C LEU A 190 1.37 -0.17 -16.46
N ALA A 191 2.33 0.25 -17.29
CA ALA A 191 2.15 1.34 -18.25
C ALA A 191 0.94 1.09 -19.18
N ASP A 192 0.52 2.07 -19.96
CA ASP A 192 -0.59 1.94 -20.93
C ASP A 192 -1.95 1.53 -20.33
N GLY A 193 -2.17 1.84 -19.03
CA GLY A 193 -3.50 1.74 -18.40
C GLY A 193 -3.84 0.38 -17.78
N ALA A 194 -2.88 -0.53 -17.63
CA ALA A 194 -3.11 -1.76 -16.85
C ALA A 194 -3.57 -1.40 -15.42
N PHE A 195 -4.66 -2.03 -14.99
CA PHE A 195 -5.29 -1.83 -13.68
C PHE A 195 -5.56 -0.35 -13.34
N ALA A 196 -5.96 0.47 -14.32
CA ALA A 196 -6.25 1.90 -14.12
C ALA A 196 -7.37 2.18 -13.10
N ASP A 197 -8.21 1.19 -12.84
CA ASP A 197 -9.32 1.21 -11.89
C ASP A 197 -8.92 0.80 -10.46
N TYR A 198 -7.68 0.34 -10.24
CA TYR A 198 -7.16 0.04 -8.91
C TYR A 198 -6.40 1.25 -8.32
N PRO A 199 -6.54 1.51 -7.01
CA PRO A 199 -5.70 2.47 -6.32
C PRO A 199 -4.23 2.03 -6.38
N ILE A 200 -3.33 2.99 -6.53
CA ILE A 200 -1.89 2.69 -6.72
C ILE A 200 -1.04 3.46 -5.72
N TRP A 201 -0.07 2.75 -5.15
CA TRP A 201 0.98 3.24 -4.27
C TRP A 201 2.31 3.19 -5.03
N VAL A 202 2.84 4.37 -5.35
CA VAL A 202 4.01 4.51 -6.22
C VAL A 202 5.26 4.82 -5.42
N ARG A 203 6.38 4.19 -5.78
CA ARG A 203 7.69 4.49 -5.18
C ARG A 203 8.50 5.46 -6.04
N SER A 204 8.86 6.61 -5.49
CA SER A 204 9.83 7.53 -6.12
C SER A 204 10.57 8.34 -5.07
N THR A 205 11.83 7.99 -4.79
CA THR A 205 12.61 8.64 -3.72
C THR A 205 13.44 9.83 -4.18
N LYS A 206 13.43 10.14 -5.49
CA LYS A 206 14.25 11.20 -6.10
C LYS A 206 13.45 12.26 -6.83
N HIS A 207 12.26 11.92 -7.33
CA HIS A 207 11.44 12.80 -8.15
C HIS A 207 10.00 12.77 -7.66
N ASN A 208 9.24 13.83 -7.93
CA ASN A 208 7.78 13.76 -7.77
C ASN A 208 7.22 12.64 -8.68
N PRO A 209 6.19 11.86 -8.26
CA PRO A 209 5.67 10.76 -9.07
C PRO A 209 5.21 11.12 -10.48
N ALA A 210 4.80 12.37 -10.74
CA ALA A 210 4.42 12.81 -12.09
C ALA A 210 5.58 12.75 -13.11
N VAL A 211 6.84 12.66 -12.64
CA VAL A 211 8.01 12.48 -13.52
C VAL A 211 8.14 11.02 -14.00
N PRO A 212 8.31 10.01 -13.14
CA PRO A 212 8.46 8.63 -13.59
C PRO A 212 7.15 7.92 -13.98
N TYR A 213 5.99 8.38 -13.48
CA TYR A 213 4.68 7.75 -13.72
C TYR A 213 3.79 8.54 -14.69
N GLY A 214 4.19 9.74 -15.11
CA GLY A 214 3.44 10.57 -16.07
C GLY A 214 2.08 11.00 -15.51
N ASP A 215 1.03 10.82 -16.31
CA ASP A 215 -0.34 11.24 -15.96
C ASP A 215 -1.10 10.18 -15.15
N ARG A 216 -0.46 9.08 -14.75
CA ARG A 216 -1.08 8.05 -13.91
C ARG A 216 -1.46 8.65 -12.56
N ALA A 217 -2.75 8.63 -12.27
CA ALA A 217 -3.25 9.02 -10.97
C ALA A 217 -2.77 8.03 -9.90
N TRP A 218 -2.28 8.55 -8.77
CA TRP A 218 -1.74 7.76 -7.65
C TRP A 218 -2.33 8.19 -6.31
N ASN A 219 -2.49 7.24 -5.39
CA ASN A 219 -3.11 7.47 -4.07
C ASN A 219 -2.05 7.60 -2.98
N PHE A 220 -0.97 6.84 -3.07
CA PHE A 220 0.11 6.85 -2.08
C PHE A 220 1.46 7.00 -2.77
N TRP A 221 2.39 7.68 -2.10
CA TRP A 221 3.75 7.90 -2.59
C TRP A 221 4.76 7.49 -1.51
N GLN A 222 5.54 6.43 -1.77
CA GLN A 222 6.75 6.14 -0.99
C GLN A 222 7.87 7.07 -1.47
N TYR A 223 8.19 8.07 -0.65
CA TYR A 223 9.09 9.16 -1.00
C TYR A 223 10.47 9.04 -0.35
N GLN A 224 10.64 8.16 0.62
CA GLN A 224 11.90 7.96 1.32
C GLN A 224 12.01 6.52 1.83
N ALA A 225 13.20 5.93 1.77
CA ALA A 225 13.48 4.57 2.28
C ALA A 225 14.46 4.54 3.48
N ASP A 226 15.03 5.68 3.81
CA ASP A 226 15.99 5.88 4.91
C ASP A 226 15.46 6.91 5.93
N GLY A 227 14.13 6.94 6.09
CA GLY A 227 13.49 7.82 7.05
C GLY A 227 13.77 7.39 8.49
N THR A 228 13.50 8.31 9.41
CA THR A 228 13.53 8.05 10.86
C THR A 228 12.18 8.41 11.46
N VAL A 229 11.67 7.54 12.34
CA VAL A 229 10.40 7.73 13.06
C VAL A 229 10.62 7.32 14.52
N PRO A 230 10.26 8.18 15.50
CA PRO A 230 10.28 7.80 16.91
C PRO A 230 9.57 6.46 17.16
N GLY A 231 10.23 5.55 17.86
CA GLY A 231 9.74 4.19 18.13
C GLY A 231 10.24 3.12 17.18
N ILE A 232 11.03 3.47 16.15
CA ILE A 232 11.66 2.51 15.24
C ILE A 232 13.17 2.75 15.24
N ASP A 233 13.93 1.69 15.55
CA ASP A 233 15.38 1.72 15.45
C ASP A 233 15.83 1.49 14.01
N GLY A 234 16.50 2.48 13.43
CA GLY A 234 17.04 2.41 12.06
C GLY A 234 16.12 3.03 11.01
N ASN A 235 16.26 2.55 9.77
CA ASN A 235 15.60 3.12 8.62
C ASN A 235 14.16 2.62 8.47
N VAL A 236 13.25 3.54 8.14
CA VAL A 236 11.86 3.22 7.81
C VAL A 236 11.40 3.96 6.56
N ASP A 237 10.60 3.26 5.77
CA ASP A 237 10.01 3.81 4.57
C ASP A 237 8.93 4.85 4.95
N ARG A 238 8.93 5.98 4.25
CA ARG A 238 8.01 7.09 4.49
C ARG A 238 7.09 7.29 3.31
N ASN A 239 5.80 7.42 3.62
CA ASN A 239 4.73 7.50 2.66
C ASN A 239 3.90 8.77 2.84
N ALA A 240 3.40 9.30 1.73
CA ALA A 240 2.40 10.37 1.71
C ALA A 240 1.13 9.88 1.01
N PHE A 241 -0.03 10.22 1.53
CA PHE A 241 -1.31 10.07 0.84
C PHE A 241 -1.59 11.31 0.00
N SER A 242 -2.10 11.12 -1.22
CA SER A 242 -2.23 12.21 -2.20
C SER A 242 -3.36 13.19 -1.91
N GLY A 243 -4.27 12.84 -0.99
CA GLY A 243 -5.47 13.60 -0.66
C GLY A 243 -5.35 14.45 0.59
N ASP A 244 -6.38 15.27 0.83
CA ASP A 244 -6.53 16.05 2.05
C ASP A 244 -7.10 15.23 3.23
N GLN A 245 -7.29 15.90 4.37
CA GLN A 245 -7.83 15.28 5.59
C GLN A 245 -9.25 14.72 5.42
N THR A 246 -10.08 15.33 4.56
CA THR A 246 -11.46 14.87 4.31
C THR A 246 -11.42 13.59 3.47
N GLN A 247 -10.61 13.59 2.42
CA GLN A 247 -10.42 12.42 1.58
C GLN A 247 -9.77 11.27 2.34
N TRP A 248 -8.85 11.57 3.27
CA TRP A 248 -8.25 10.56 4.13
C TRP A 248 -9.28 9.87 5.03
N ARG A 249 -10.18 10.63 5.66
CA ARG A 249 -11.27 10.05 6.45
C ARG A 249 -12.17 9.15 5.60
N ALA A 250 -12.56 9.62 4.42
CA ALA A 250 -13.34 8.81 3.49
C ALA A 250 -12.62 7.52 3.07
N PHE A 251 -11.30 7.58 2.87
CA PHE A 251 -10.49 6.40 2.53
C PHE A 251 -10.48 5.38 3.68
N VAL A 252 -10.25 5.83 4.91
CA VAL A 252 -10.27 4.99 6.12
C VAL A 252 -11.67 4.39 6.35
N ASP A 253 -12.73 5.13 6.01
CA ASP A 253 -14.12 4.66 6.08
C ASP A 253 -14.52 3.73 4.91
N GLY A 254 -13.56 3.32 4.07
CA GLY A 254 -13.75 2.31 3.01
C GLY A 254 -14.05 2.85 1.62
N GLN A 255 -14.03 4.17 1.40
CA GLN A 255 -14.19 4.77 0.07
C GLN A 255 -12.86 4.79 -0.69
N THR A 256 -12.41 3.63 -1.17
CA THR A 256 -11.04 3.44 -1.72
C THR A 256 -10.77 4.14 -3.06
N ALA A 257 -11.80 4.62 -3.75
CA ALA A 257 -11.67 5.40 -4.98
C ALA A 257 -11.35 6.89 -4.73
N VAL A 258 -11.25 7.33 -3.47
CA VAL A 258 -10.93 8.73 -3.14
C VAL A 258 -9.42 8.99 -3.20
N ALA A 259 -9.07 10.22 -3.60
CA ALA A 259 -7.69 10.72 -3.70
C ALA A 259 -6.80 9.94 -4.70
N ALA A 260 -6.78 10.38 -5.95
CA ALA A 260 -5.77 10.03 -6.92
C ALA A 260 -5.19 11.31 -7.55
N ALA A 261 -3.96 11.66 -7.20
CA ALA A 261 -3.28 12.80 -7.82
C ALA A 261 -2.79 12.42 -9.21
N ALA A 262 -3.35 13.03 -10.26
CA ALA A 262 -2.77 13.03 -11.59
C ALA A 262 -1.81 14.22 -11.76
N ARG A 263 -1.02 14.25 -12.83
CA ARG A 263 -0.19 15.39 -13.20
C ARG A 263 -1.10 16.63 -13.32
N GLN A 264 -1.01 17.55 -12.37
CA GLN A 264 -1.69 18.84 -12.51
C GLN A 264 -0.98 19.60 -13.62
N GLY A 265 -1.64 19.71 -14.78
CA GLY A 265 -1.22 20.65 -15.81
C GLY A 265 -1.17 22.05 -15.24
N ALA A 266 -0.16 22.83 -15.63
CA ALA A 266 0.08 24.19 -15.18
C ALA A 266 -1.08 25.14 -15.53
N THR A 267 -2.14 25.15 -14.74
CA THR A 267 -3.10 26.26 -14.60
C THR A 267 -3.73 26.14 -13.22
N GLY A 268 -3.48 27.13 -12.37
CA GLY A 268 -3.84 27.10 -10.95
C GLY A 268 -5.33 26.96 -10.65
N GLY A 269 -5.59 26.66 -9.38
CA GLY A 269 -6.92 26.69 -8.77
C GLY A 269 -7.52 25.30 -8.62
N ALA A 270 -7.85 24.96 -7.38
CA ALA A 270 -8.59 23.77 -7.00
C ALA A 270 -9.72 23.44 -7.99
N GLN A 271 -9.67 22.26 -8.62
CA GLN A 271 -10.83 21.71 -9.32
C GLN A 271 -11.04 20.23 -8.97
N ALA A 272 -12.01 20.07 -8.08
CA ALA A 272 -13.14 19.13 -8.12
C ALA A 272 -12.89 17.71 -8.64
N TYR A 273 -13.03 16.75 -7.72
CA TYR A 273 -13.47 15.39 -8.06
C TYR A 273 -14.88 15.47 -8.64
N ALA A 274 -15.06 14.99 -9.88
CA ALA A 274 -16.38 14.67 -10.39
C ALA A 274 -16.96 13.53 -9.54
N GLN A 275 -18.09 13.79 -8.88
CA GLN A 275 -18.88 12.77 -8.20
C GLN A 275 -19.25 11.66 -9.20
N PRO A 276 -19.25 10.37 -8.81
CA PRO A 276 -19.73 9.31 -9.69
C PRO A 276 -21.20 9.58 -10.05
N THR A 277 -21.52 9.47 -11.34
CA THR A 277 -22.89 9.60 -11.81
C THR A 277 -23.74 8.46 -11.24
N GLN A 278 -25.03 8.73 -11.02
CA GLN A 278 -26.00 7.80 -10.39
C GLN A 278 -26.10 6.41 -11.06
N ALA A 279 -25.48 6.20 -12.22
CA ALA A 279 -25.41 4.91 -12.89
C ALA A 279 -24.48 3.89 -12.20
N GLN A 280 -23.47 4.32 -11.44
CA GLN A 280 -22.54 3.39 -10.76
C GLN A 280 -23.00 2.97 -9.35
N ALA A 281 -23.93 3.71 -8.74
CA ALA A 281 -24.53 3.38 -7.45
C ALA A 281 -25.54 2.21 -7.53
N ALA A 282 -25.95 1.82 -8.74
CA ALA A 282 -26.99 0.80 -8.95
C ALA A 282 -26.45 -0.64 -8.95
N LEU A 283 -25.12 -0.86 -8.96
CA LEU A 283 -24.52 -2.20 -9.03
C LEU A 283 -24.17 -2.79 -7.66
N THR A 284 -24.43 -2.09 -6.56
CA THR A 284 -24.06 -2.53 -5.19
C THR A 284 -25.24 -2.86 -4.28
N GLN A 285 -26.48 -2.93 -4.79
CA GLN A 285 -27.60 -3.42 -3.99
C GLN A 285 -27.73 -4.94 -4.07
N PRO A 286 -27.73 -5.69 -2.95
CA PRO A 286 -28.05 -7.11 -2.98
C PRO A 286 -29.49 -7.31 -3.46
N ALA A 287 -29.68 -8.20 -4.43
CA ALA A 287 -30.97 -8.53 -4.99
C ALA A 287 -31.92 -9.03 -3.88
N GLN A 288 -32.95 -8.24 -3.57
CA GLN A 288 -34.05 -8.70 -2.73
C GLN A 288 -34.94 -9.65 -3.55
N THR A 289 -34.78 -10.95 -3.37
CA THR A 289 -35.78 -11.94 -3.80
C THR A 289 -37.05 -11.75 -2.97
N GLN A 290 -38.08 -11.17 -3.57
CA GLN A 290 -39.43 -11.19 -3.02
C GLN A 290 -40.01 -12.61 -3.18
N ALA A 291 -40.12 -13.33 -2.06
CA ALA A 291 -40.96 -14.50 -1.97
C ALA A 291 -42.43 -14.06 -2.03
N ALA A 292 -43.14 -14.48 -3.08
CA ALA A 292 -44.58 -14.26 -3.20
C ALA A 292 -45.32 -15.03 -2.10
N LEU A 293 -45.98 -14.31 -1.20
CA LEU A 293 -46.90 -14.86 -0.21
C LEU A 293 -48.16 -15.37 -0.93
N ALA A 294 -48.39 -16.68 -0.88
CA ALA A 294 -49.66 -17.27 -1.28
C ALA A 294 -50.80 -16.80 -0.33
N PRO A 295 -52.01 -16.50 -0.84
CA PRO A 295 -53.12 -16.09 0.00
C PRO A 295 -53.62 -17.26 0.87
N PRO A 296 -54.12 -16.99 2.09
CA PRO A 296 -54.61 -18.04 2.98
C PRO A 296 -55.88 -18.70 2.42
N LEU A 297 -55.89 -20.03 2.42
CA LEU A 297 -57.05 -20.86 2.11
C LEU A 297 -58.16 -20.62 3.15
N SER A 298 -59.33 -20.22 2.66
CA SER A 298 -60.57 -20.11 3.42
C SER A 298 -61.05 -21.50 3.86
N LEU A 299 -61.14 -21.73 5.17
CA LEU A 299 -61.78 -22.92 5.75
C LEU A 299 -63.29 -22.67 5.87
N ALA A 300 -64.06 -23.44 5.12
CA ALA A 300 -65.51 -23.62 5.33
C ALA A 300 -65.76 -24.91 6.16
N PRO A 301 -66.86 -24.97 6.95
CA PRO A 301 -66.95 -25.85 8.10
C PRO A 301 -67.30 -27.32 7.79
N MET A 302 -66.95 -28.14 8.76
CA MET A 302 -67.15 -29.59 8.90
C MET A 302 -68.59 -30.04 8.65
N ASN A 303 -68.74 -31.21 7.99
CA ASN A 303 -69.87 -32.10 8.22
C ASN A 303 -69.35 -33.52 8.42
N GLY A 304 -69.72 -34.11 9.55
CA GLY A 304 -69.31 -35.44 9.98
C GLY A 304 -70.15 -36.56 9.36
N SER A 305 -69.51 -37.72 9.25
CA SER A 305 -70.02 -39.08 9.32
C SER A 305 -68.76 -39.95 9.23
N GLY A 306 -68.46 -40.91 10.08
CA GLY A 306 -69.31 -41.83 10.82
C GLY A 306 -68.92 -43.25 10.37
N SER A 307 -68.58 -44.08 11.36
CA SER A 307 -68.55 -45.57 11.35
C SER A 307 -67.42 -46.35 10.69
N ASN A 308 -66.87 -47.23 11.55
CA ASN A 308 -66.19 -48.53 11.42
C ASN A 308 -64.75 -48.59 10.88
#